data_AF-A0A0P0QM25-F1
#
_entry.id   AF-A0A0P0QM25-F1
#
_cell.length_a   1.000
_cell.length_b   1.000
_cell.length_c   1.000
_cell.angle_alpha   90.00
_cell.angle_beta   90.00
_cell.angle_gamma   90.00
#
_symmetry.space_group_name_H-M   'P 1'
#
loop_
_entity.id
_entity.type
_entity.pdbx_description
1 polymer ?
#
loop_
_entity_poly.entity_id
_entity_poly.type
_entity_poly.pdbx_seq_one_letter_code
_entity_poly.pdbx_strand_id
1 'polypeptide(L)'
;EAFEDAVGAIVHDQENAGLDVISDGRVYGGDSPYGQILYHYVARMTGYKLSGPPIGLPIYSTLFAPTCNGEVRREHPFHLATLRAVRKATKKPVKISYTGIQVLAAATNNQYYKETKELALAIAKAFNEDLKELADNGCDIVQFDEFVWP
;
A
#
# COMPACT_ATOMS: atom_id res chain seq x y z
N GLU A 1 3.15 -18.82 -4.13
CA GLU A 1 3.31 -19.49 -5.44
C GLU A 1 2.59 -18.70 -6.54
N ALA A 2 1.27 -18.77 -6.69
CA ALA A 2 0.55 -18.06 -7.77
C ALA A 2 0.87 -16.55 -7.92
N PHE A 3 0.98 -15.81 -6.81
CA PHE A 3 1.38 -14.39 -6.86
C PHE A 3 2.83 -14.18 -7.29
N GLU A 4 3.76 -15.07 -6.89
CA GLU A 4 5.17 -14.99 -7.32
C GLU A 4 5.31 -15.30 -8.81
N ASP A 5 4.56 -16.28 -9.32
CA ASP A 5 4.55 -16.63 -10.74
C ASP A 5 4.00 -15.48 -11.60
N ALA A 6 2.92 -14.83 -11.13
CA ALA A 6 2.37 -13.64 -11.77
C ALA A 6 3.39 -12.49 -11.78
N VAL A 7 4.08 -12.23 -10.66
CA VAL A 7 5.18 -11.24 -10.62
C VAL A 7 6.27 -11.62 -11.62
N GLY A 8 6.68 -12.90 -11.68
CA GLY A 8 7.71 -13.37 -12.60
C GLY A 8 7.36 -13.08 -14.06
N ALA A 9 6.12 -13.37 -14.48
CA ALA A 9 5.64 -13.06 -15.82
C ALA A 9 5.63 -11.56 -16.10
N ILE A 10 5.11 -10.76 -15.17
CA ILE A 10 5.06 -9.29 -15.29
C ILE A 10 6.47 -8.68 -15.37
N VAL A 11 7.43 -9.20 -14.61
CA VAL A 11 8.83 -8.76 -14.65
C VAL A 11 9.45 -9.09 -16.00
N HIS A 12 9.26 -10.31 -16.49
CA HIS A 12 9.76 -10.74 -17.80
C HIS A 12 9.20 -9.86 -18.94
N ASP A 13 7.91 -9.54 -18.92
CA ASP A 13 7.29 -8.67 -19.93
C ASP A 13 7.84 -7.25 -19.89
N GLN A 14 8.03 -6.68 -18.69
CA GLN A 14 8.65 -5.36 -18.52
C GLN A 14 10.10 -5.34 -19.02
N GLU A 15 10.90 -6.38 -18.74
CA GLU A 15 12.28 -6.46 -19.22
C GLU A 15 12.35 -6.59 -20.74
N ASN A 16 11.51 -7.42 -21.35
CA ASN A 16 11.43 -7.59 -22.80
C ASN A 16 10.92 -6.33 -23.52
N ALA A 17 10.06 -5.56 -22.86
CA ALA A 17 9.65 -4.24 -23.34
C ALA A 17 10.76 -3.17 -23.22
N GLY A 18 11.91 -3.52 -22.61
CA GLY A 18 13.05 -2.62 -22.47
C GLY A 18 12.91 -1.61 -21.34
N LEU A 19 12.04 -1.83 -20.35
CA LEU A 19 11.92 -0.93 -19.20
C LEU A 19 13.17 -0.99 -18.31
N ASP A 20 13.64 0.20 -17.89
CA ASP A 20 14.83 0.34 -17.03
C ASP A 20 14.53 0.13 -15.55
N VAL A 21 13.31 0.48 -15.13
CA VAL A 21 12.82 0.34 -13.74
C VAL A 21 11.66 -0.64 -13.73
N ILE A 22 11.78 -1.68 -12.93
CA ILE A 22 10.82 -2.79 -12.87
C ILE A 22 9.88 -2.60 -11.68
N SER A 23 8.59 -2.85 -11.92
CA SER A 23 7.55 -2.80 -10.88
C SER A 23 6.95 -4.19 -10.63
N ASP A 24 6.22 -4.30 -9.53
CA ASP A 24 5.56 -5.53 -9.08
C ASP A 24 4.21 -5.82 -9.76
N GLY A 25 3.72 -4.88 -10.57
CA GLY A 25 2.38 -4.96 -11.16
C GLY A 25 1.22 -4.91 -10.16
N ARG A 26 1.50 -4.63 -8.88
CA ARG A 26 0.53 -4.56 -7.78
C ARG A 26 -0.32 -5.82 -7.63
N VAL A 27 0.25 -7.02 -7.78
CA VAL A 27 -0.54 -8.26 -7.69
C VAL A 27 -0.95 -8.64 -6.26
N TYR A 28 -0.23 -8.15 -5.24
CA TYR A 28 -0.38 -8.60 -3.83
C TYR A 28 -1.50 -7.93 -3.03
N GLY A 29 -2.07 -6.80 -3.47
CA GLY A 29 -3.11 -6.10 -2.73
C GLY A 29 -4.54 -6.59 -2.99
N GLY A 30 -4.72 -7.79 -3.54
CA GLY A 30 -6.03 -8.45 -3.69
C GLY A 30 -6.70 -8.32 -5.05
N ASP A 31 -7.93 -8.83 -5.11
CA ASP A 31 -8.74 -9.09 -6.31
C ASP A 31 -9.59 -7.89 -6.78
N SER A 32 -9.65 -6.82 -5.98
CA SER A 32 -10.32 -5.57 -6.35
C SER A 32 -9.35 -4.39 -6.37
N PRO A 33 -9.58 -3.39 -7.24
CA PRO A 33 -8.82 -2.14 -7.23
C PRO A 33 -8.78 -1.48 -5.84
N TYR A 34 -9.78 -1.76 -5.00
CA TYR A 34 -9.98 -1.16 -3.70
C TYR A 34 -9.21 -1.87 -2.58
N GLY A 35 -9.09 -3.20 -2.66
CA GLY A 35 -8.18 -3.95 -1.80
C GLY A 35 -6.77 -3.38 -1.89
N GLN A 36 -6.33 -3.09 -3.11
CA GLN A 36 -5.01 -2.56 -3.43
C GLN A 36 -4.79 -1.15 -2.87
N ILE A 37 -5.84 -0.32 -2.92
CA ILE A 37 -5.74 1.08 -2.50
C ILE A 37 -5.77 1.20 -0.98
N LEU A 38 -6.67 0.48 -0.30
CA LEU A 38 -6.99 0.77 1.09
C LEU A 38 -6.81 -0.42 2.03
N TYR A 39 -7.54 -1.51 1.78
CA TYR A 39 -7.62 -2.62 2.73
C TYR A 39 -6.30 -3.37 2.89
N HIS A 40 -5.46 -3.39 1.85
CA HIS A 40 -4.11 -3.93 1.92
C HIS A 40 -3.30 -3.32 3.07
N TYR A 41 -3.42 -2.01 3.29
CA TYR A 41 -2.68 -1.31 4.34
C TYR A 41 -3.36 -1.45 5.70
N VAL A 42 -4.66 -1.13 5.77
CA VAL A 42 -5.36 -1.08 7.07
C VAL A 42 -5.53 -2.45 7.73
N ALA A 43 -5.55 -3.55 6.95
CA ALA A 43 -5.54 -4.91 7.50
C ALA A 43 -4.19 -5.33 8.11
N ARG A 44 -3.15 -4.49 7.97
CA ARG A 44 -1.80 -4.72 8.48
C ARG A 44 -1.40 -3.70 9.55
N MET A 45 -2.37 -2.91 10.01
CA MET A 45 -2.19 -1.93 11.07
C MET A 45 -3.18 -2.20 12.20
N THR A 46 -2.74 -1.95 13.43
CA THR A 46 -3.63 -1.96 14.60
C THR A 46 -4.62 -0.80 14.54
N GLY A 47 -5.68 -0.87 15.37
CA GLY A 47 -6.62 0.24 15.55
C GLY A 47 -7.70 0.35 14.48
N TYR A 48 -7.70 -0.54 13.48
CA TYR A 48 -8.67 -0.57 12.39
C TYR A 48 -9.70 -1.70 12.51
N LYS A 49 -10.94 -1.39 12.09
CA LYS A 49 -11.96 -2.37 11.70
C LYS A 49 -12.27 -2.20 10.22
N LEU A 50 -12.36 -3.29 9.47
CA LEU A 50 -12.68 -3.29 8.03
C LEU A 50 -14.19 -3.12 7.77
N SER A 51 -14.80 -2.15 8.45
CA SER A 51 -16.23 -1.84 8.39
C SER A 51 -16.44 -0.38 8.73
N GLY A 52 -17.44 0.26 8.13
CA GLY A 52 -17.78 1.65 8.40
C GLY A 52 -18.84 2.17 7.43
N PRO A 53 -19.11 3.49 7.43
CA PRO A 53 -19.98 4.12 6.44
C PRO A 53 -19.34 4.09 5.04
N PRO A 54 -20.07 4.47 3.98
CA PRO A 54 -19.46 4.68 2.66
C PRO A 54 -18.28 5.65 2.69
N ILE A 55 -17.26 5.42 1.85
CA ILE A 55 -16.09 6.31 1.74
C ILE A 55 -16.54 7.69 1.25
N GLY A 56 -16.10 8.74 1.96
CA GLY A 56 -16.45 10.14 1.65
C GLY A 56 -15.80 10.72 0.39
N LEU A 57 -15.09 9.92 -0.39
CA LEU A 57 -14.47 10.29 -1.67
C LEU A 57 -15.41 9.84 -2.80
N PRO A 58 -15.95 10.75 -3.65
CA PRO A 58 -16.99 10.40 -4.62
C PRO A 58 -16.65 9.22 -5.53
N ILE A 59 -15.41 9.14 -6.02
CA ILE A 59 -14.94 8.06 -6.89
C ILE A 59 -14.81 6.69 -6.19
N TYR A 60 -14.89 6.68 -4.86
CA TYR A 60 -14.81 5.49 -4.00
C TYR A 60 -16.08 5.28 -3.14
N SER A 61 -17.14 6.04 -3.39
CA SER A 61 -18.35 6.07 -2.54
C SER A 61 -19.17 4.77 -2.52
N THR A 62 -18.89 3.83 -3.43
CA THR A 62 -19.50 2.49 -3.45
C THR A 62 -18.88 1.53 -2.42
N LEU A 63 -17.85 1.96 -1.70
CA LEU A 63 -17.09 1.15 -0.75
C LEU A 63 -17.30 1.63 0.67
N PHE A 64 -17.02 0.76 1.62
CA PHE A 64 -17.06 1.09 3.04
C PHE A 64 -15.69 1.59 3.52
N ALA A 65 -15.69 2.69 4.25
CA ALA A 65 -14.51 3.20 4.92
C ALA A 65 -14.12 2.24 6.05
N PRO A 66 -12.83 1.89 6.20
CA PRO A 66 -12.34 1.24 7.39
C PRO A 66 -12.43 2.24 8.55
N THR A 67 -12.82 1.75 9.71
CA THR A 67 -12.99 2.60 10.90
C THR A 67 -11.74 2.51 11.77
N CYS A 68 -11.10 3.64 12.01
CA CYS A 68 -10.02 3.76 12.98
C CYS A 68 -10.62 4.11 14.36
N ASN A 69 -10.59 3.15 15.30
CA ASN A 69 -11.14 3.31 16.66
C ASN A 69 -10.11 3.01 17.76
N GLY A 70 -8.86 2.83 17.39
CA GLY A 70 -7.74 2.63 18.30
C GLY A 70 -6.46 3.22 17.74
N GLU A 71 -5.38 3.08 18.50
CA GLU A 71 -4.06 3.56 18.08
C GLU A 71 -3.56 2.80 16.85
N VAL A 72 -3.09 3.55 15.85
CA VAL A 72 -2.52 3.02 14.61
C VAL A 72 -1.03 2.74 14.79
N ARG A 73 -0.65 1.48 14.60
CA ARG A 73 0.73 0.99 14.55
C ARG A 73 0.85 -0.06 13.46
N ARG A 74 2.03 -0.20 12.89
CA ARG A 74 2.34 -1.31 11.96
C ARG A 74 2.26 -2.63 12.74
N GLU A 75 1.47 -3.57 12.25
CA GLU A 75 1.36 -4.92 12.82
C GLU A 75 2.05 -5.96 11.91
N HIS A 76 1.95 -5.76 10.59
CA HIS A 76 2.52 -6.64 9.59
C HIS A 76 3.21 -5.86 8.46
N PRO A 77 4.17 -6.47 7.73
CA PRO A 77 4.77 -5.83 6.56
C PRO A 77 3.77 -5.54 5.44
N PHE A 78 3.86 -4.35 4.84
CA PHE A 78 2.99 -3.96 3.73
C PHE A 78 3.44 -4.59 2.42
N HIS A 79 4.71 -4.42 2.05
CA HIS A 79 5.19 -4.79 0.70
C HIS A 79 6.46 -5.64 0.68
N LEU A 80 6.92 -6.14 1.83
CA LEU A 80 8.16 -6.93 1.87
C LEU A 80 8.08 -8.22 1.02
N ALA A 81 6.94 -8.92 1.07
CA ALA A 81 6.73 -10.10 0.23
C ALA A 81 6.73 -9.75 -1.26
N THR A 82 6.07 -8.65 -1.63
CA THR A 82 6.05 -8.08 -2.97
C THR A 82 7.48 -7.80 -3.46
N LEU A 83 8.26 -7.06 -2.68
CA LEU A 83 9.66 -6.73 -3.01
C LEU A 83 10.49 -8.00 -3.23
N ARG A 84 10.38 -8.98 -2.35
CA ARG A 84 11.13 -10.25 -2.46
C ARG A 84 10.78 -11.01 -3.74
N ALA A 85 9.50 -11.03 -4.12
CA ALA A 85 9.05 -11.67 -5.36
C ALA A 85 9.68 -10.99 -6.59
N VAL A 86 9.65 -9.65 -6.67
CA VAL A 86 10.25 -8.90 -7.79
C VAL A 86 11.77 -9.07 -7.81
N ARG A 87 12.42 -8.97 -6.65
CA ARG A 87 13.88 -9.11 -6.51
C ARG A 87 14.40 -10.48 -6.91
N LYS A 88 13.60 -11.53 -6.74
CA LYS A 88 13.93 -12.88 -7.23
C LYS A 88 13.89 -12.98 -8.76
N ALA A 89 13.09 -12.14 -9.42
CA ALA A 89 12.86 -12.19 -10.86
C ALA A 89 13.77 -11.25 -11.68
N THR A 90 14.32 -10.18 -11.08
CA THR A 90 15.17 -9.21 -11.81
C THR A 90 16.32 -8.64 -10.97
N LYS A 91 17.39 -8.25 -11.67
CA LYS A 91 18.52 -7.47 -11.13
C LYS A 91 18.44 -5.96 -11.45
N LYS A 92 17.48 -5.52 -12.26
CA LYS A 92 17.27 -4.10 -12.57
C LYS A 92 16.72 -3.34 -11.34
N PRO A 93 16.82 -2.00 -11.29
CA PRO A 93 16.17 -1.19 -10.26
C PRO A 93 14.69 -1.50 -10.11
N VAL A 94 14.21 -1.61 -8.86
CA VAL A 94 12.81 -1.96 -8.54
C VAL A 94 12.13 -0.82 -7.84
N LYS A 95 10.94 -0.53 -8.35
CA LYS A 95 10.00 0.41 -7.78
C LYS A 95 8.87 -0.32 -7.06
N ILE A 96 8.69 -0.03 -5.78
CA ILE A 96 7.50 -0.42 -5.02
C ILE A 96 6.60 0.79 -4.84
N SER A 97 5.30 0.60 -5.03
CA SER A 97 4.33 1.68 -5.02
C SER A 97 3.40 1.56 -3.83
N TYR A 98 3.31 2.62 -3.04
CA TYR A 98 2.42 2.77 -1.90
C TYR A 98 1.20 3.60 -2.29
N THR A 99 0.05 3.29 -1.71
CA THR A 99 -1.03 4.27 -1.63
C THR A 99 -0.57 5.40 -0.72
N GLY A 100 -0.85 6.64 -1.11
CA GLY A 100 -0.53 7.82 -0.34
C GLY A 100 -1.13 7.84 1.07
N ILE A 101 -0.42 8.48 2.00
CA ILE A 101 -0.84 8.61 3.39
C ILE A 101 -2.09 9.49 3.49
N GLN A 102 -2.16 10.57 2.70
CA GLN A 102 -3.32 11.46 2.69
C GLN A 102 -4.54 10.74 2.13
N VAL A 103 -4.39 9.92 1.08
CA VAL A 103 -5.47 9.03 0.60
C VAL A 103 -5.98 8.14 1.72
N LEU A 104 -5.09 7.41 2.41
CA LEU A 104 -5.49 6.47 3.47
C LEU A 104 -6.21 7.18 4.61
N ALA A 105 -5.71 8.34 5.04
CA ALA A 105 -6.33 9.13 6.09
C ALA A 105 -7.70 9.69 5.68
N ALA A 106 -7.83 10.21 4.45
CA ALA A 106 -9.08 10.78 3.93
C ALA A 106 -10.17 9.72 3.71
N ALA A 107 -9.78 8.49 3.34
CA ALA A 107 -10.71 7.39 3.13
C ALA A 107 -11.02 6.59 4.42
N THR A 108 -10.40 6.94 5.55
CA THR A 108 -10.65 6.31 6.85
C THR A 108 -11.80 7.02 7.58
N ASN A 109 -12.72 6.24 8.14
CA ASN A 109 -13.67 6.75 9.15
C ASN A 109 -12.93 6.89 10.49
N ASN A 110 -12.39 8.09 10.76
CA ASN A 110 -11.61 8.37 11.96
C ASN A 110 -12.50 8.61 13.19
N GLN A 111 -12.46 7.70 14.15
CA GLN A 111 -13.20 7.78 15.42
C GLN A 111 -12.29 7.80 16.66
N TYR A 112 -10.97 7.79 16.46
CA TYR A 112 -9.98 7.72 17.56
C TYR A 112 -9.16 9.01 17.69
N TYR A 113 -8.59 9.50 16.59
CA TYR A 113 -7.79 10.72 16.59
C TYR A 113 -8.68 11.96 16.48
N LYS A 114 -8.25 13.07 17.07
CA LYS A 114 -9.04 14.31 17.06
C LYS A 114 -9.13 14.91 15.66
N GLU A 115 -8.01 14.88 14.94
CA GLU A 115 -7.87 15.45 13.60
C GLU A 115 -7.38 14.40 12.61
N THR A 116 -7.84 14.46 11.36
CA THR A 116 -7.34 13.58 10.29
C THR A 116 -5.82 13.68 10.11
N LYS A 117 -5.23 14.84 10.42
CA LYS A 117 -3.78 15.04 10.42
C LYS A 117 -3.06 14.14 11.43
N GLU A 118 -3.63 13.95 12.61
CA GLU A 118 -3.03 13.09 13.65
C GLU A 118 -3.03 11.62 13.22
N LEU A 119 -4.14 11.17 12.60
CA LEU A 119 -4.22 9.86 11.96
C LEU A 119 -3.16 9.73 10.85
N ALA A 120 -3.03 10.72 9.97
CA ALA A 120 -2.04 10.70 8.89
C ALA A 120 -0.60 10.58 9.44
N LEU A 121 -0.28 11.27 10.54
CA LEU A 121 1.03 11.15 11.19
C LEU A 121 1.27 9.76 11.80
N ALA A 122 0.23 9.12 12.36
CA ALA A 122 0.33 7.76 12.85
C ALA A 122 0.56 6.75 11.72
N ILE A 123 -0.17 6.88 10.61
CA ILE A 123 0.06 6.09 9.38
C ILE A 123 1.47 6.33 8.85
N ALA A 124 1.95 7.58 8.82
CA ALA A 124 3.29 7.92 8.36
C ALA A 124 4.39 7.23 9.19
N LYS A 125 4.19 7.09 10.50
CA LYS A 125 5.10 6.34 11.37
C LYS A 125 5.13 4.85 11.01
N ALA A 126 3.97 4.23 10.84
CA ALA A 126 3.85 2.83 10.41
C ALA A 126 4.51 2.61 9.03
N PHE A 127 4.31 3.54 8.09
CA PHE A 127 4.96 3.53 6.79
C PHE A 127 6.48 3.65 6.92
N ASN A 128 6.99 4.58 7.73
CA ASN A 128 8.43 4.77 7.89
C ASN A 128 9.16 3.52 8.38
N GLU A 129 8.53 2.74 9.27
CA GLU A 129 9.05 1.44 9.71
C GLU A 129 9.16 0.45 8.55
N ASP A 130 8.11 0.33 7.73
CA ASP A 130 8.09 -0.57 6.57
C ASP A 130 9.05 -0.13 5.46
N LEU A 131 9.16 1.18 5.20
CA LEU A 131 10.06 1.75 4.19
C LEU A 131 11.53 1.48 4.50
N LYS A 132 11.93 1.58 5.78
CA LYS A 132 13.28 1.23 6.21
C LYS A 132 13.56 -0.24 5.94
N GLU A 133 12.61 -1.11 6.25
CA GLU A 133 12.74 -2.54 5.97
C GLU A 133 12.81 -2.84 4.47
N LEU A 134 12.04 -2.14 3.62
CA LEU A 134 12.17 -2.26 2.17
C LEU A 134 13.54 -1.80 1.66
N ALA A 135 14.06 -0.69 2.17
CA ALA A 135 15.38 -0.18 1.80
C ALA A 135 16.47 -1.20 2.15
N ASP A 136 16.42 -1.78 3.35
CA ASP A 136 17.34 -2.81 3.81
C ASP A 136 17.26 -4.12 2.99
N ASN A 137 16.13 -4.35 2.29
CA ASN A 137 15.90 -5.52 1.45
C ASN A 137 16.02 -5.24 -0.07
N GLY A 138 16.60 -4.09 -0.45
CA GLY A 138 16.95 -3.80 -1.85
C GLY A 138 15.82 -3.19 -2.69
N CYS A 139 14.93 -2.40 -2.07
CA CYS A 139 14.06 -1.49 -2.81
C CYS A 139 14.83 -0.23 -3.23
N ASP A 140 14.86 0.08 -4.53
CA ASP A 140 15.59 1.24 -5.04
C ASP A 140 14.74 2.50 -5.08
N ILE A 141 13.45 2.34 -5.38
CA ILE A 141 12.52 3.46 -5.57
C ILE A 141 11.20 3.15 -4.85
N VAL A 142 10.76 4.10 -4.03
CA VAL A 142 9.43 4.08 -3.43
C VAL A 142 8.60 5.19 -4.08
N GLN A 143 7.44 4.82 -4.63
CA GLN A 143 6.47 5.76 -5.17
C GLN A 143 5.27 5.89 -4.22
N PHE A 144 4.82 7.12 -3.96
CA PHE A 144 3.57 7.38 -3.25
C PHE A 144 2.50 7.89 -4.22
N ASP A 145 1.38 7.18 -4.28
CA ASP A 145 0.24 7.56 -5.11
C ASP A 145 -0.75 8.39 -4.28
N GLU A 146 -0.59 9.71 -4.34
CA GLU A 146 -1.49 10.69 -3.72
C GLU A 146 -2.43 11.29 -4.77
N PHE A 147 -3.69 10.89 -4.76
CA PHE A 147 -4.71 11.33 -5.73
C PHE A 147 -5.91 12.05 -5.08
N VAL A 148 -5.78 12.44 -3.81
CA VAL A 148 -6.78 13.23 -3.06
C VAL A 148 -6.34 14.68 -2.87
N TRP A 149 -5.72 15.26 -3.89
CA TRP A 149 -5.28 16.66 -3.86
C TRP A 149 -6.49 17.61 -3.73
N PRO A 150 -6.37 18.71 -2.96
CA PRO A 150 -7.43 19.71 -2.82
C PRO A 150 -7.78 20.39 -4.14
#